data_AF-X1III9-F1
#
_entry.id   AF-X1III9-F1
#
_cell.length_a   1.000
_cell.length_b   1.000
_cell.length_c   1.000
_cell.angle_alpha   90.00
_cell.angle_beta   90.00
_cell.angle_gamma   90.00
#
_symmetry.space_group_name_H-M   'P 1'
#
loop_
_entity.id
_entity.type
_entity.pdbx_description
1 polymer ?
#
loop_
_entity_poly.entity_id
_entity_poly.type
_entity_poly.pdbx_seq_one_letter_code
_entity_poly.pdbx_strand_id
1 'polypeptide(L)'
;DILTAYKNRMIDRAEASGLLENMGEEYFHREFMLTAVDYKKGLERTENRIKGIRNLYKRRVYDENKTRDELLKLDLPANEVNDLMEQWYYEVKAEVPRVWTTAQTLSFIKAELITKERGITELKTIGYDDEHIDIYLRSIE
;
A
#
# COMPACT_ATOMS: atom_id res chain seq x y z
N ASP A 1 -18.47 -20.24 13.72
CA ASP A 1 -17.35 -20.45 14.66
C ASP A 1 -17.31 -19.27 15.65
N ILE A 2 -17.31 -19.55 16.96
CA ILE A 2 -17.41 -18.53 18.04
C ILE A 2 -16.18 -17.63 18.04
N LEU A 3 -14.98 -18.21 17.91
CA LEU A 3 -13.74 -17.45 17.90
C LEU A 3 -13.66 -16.49 16.70
N THR A 4 -14.16 -16.91 15.54
CA THR A 4 -14.27 -16.05 14.35
C THR A 4 -15.24 -14.88 14.58
N ALA A 5 -16.41 -15.13 15.18
CA ALA A 5 -17.36 -14.07 15.53
C ALA A 5 -16.74 -13.06 16.51
N TYR A 6 -16.00 -13.55 17.51
CA TYR A 6 -15.27 -12.73 18.47
C TYR A 6 -14.12 -11.92 17.83
N LYS A 7 -13.35 -12.56 16.94
CA LYS A 7 -12.29 -11.92 16.15
C LYS A 7 -12.84 -10.74 15.35
N ASN A 8 -13.98 -10.96 14.69
CA ASN A 8 -14.65 -9.99 13.83
C ASN A 8 -15.51 -8.97 14.58
N ARG A 9 -15.49 -8.98 15.93
CA ARG A 9 -16.25 -8.05 16.80
C ARG A 9 -17.77 -8.15 16.64
N MET A 10 -18.27 -9.30 16.21
CA MET A 10 -19.72 -9.58 16.15
C MET A 10 -20.28 -9.87 17.54
N ILE A 11 -19.43 -10.43 18.41
CA ILE A 11 -19.70 -10.69 19.83
C ILE A 11 -18.53 -10.16 20.66
N ASP A 12 -18.76 -9.89 21.93
CA ASP A 12 -17.70 -9.49 22.87
C ASP A 12 -17.02 -10.70 23.53
N ARG A 13 -16.04 -10.43 24.40
CA ARG A 13 -15.25 -11.48 25.06
C ARG A 13 -16.08 -12.29 26.05
N ALA A 14 -16.99 -11.63 26.77
CA ALA A 14 -17.83 -12.27 27.76
C ALA A 14 -18.85 -13.19 27.08
N GLU A 15 -19.48 -12.71 26.01
CA GLU A 15 -20.38 -13.49 25.18
C GLU A 15 -19.68 -14.69 24.54
N ALA A 16 -18.48 -14.49 23.97
CA ALA A 16 -17.68 -15.59 23.43
C ALA A 16 -17.32 -16.63 24.50
N SER A 17 -16.93 -16.19 25.70
CA SER A 17 -16.62 -17.08 26.83
C SER A 17 -17.84 -17.90 27.26
N GLY A 18 -19.00 -17.27 27.38
CA GLY A 18 -20.25 -17.95 27.74
C GLY A 18 -20.71 -18.96 26.67
N LEU A 19 -20.55 -18.63 25.38
CA LEU A 19 -20.86 -19.57 24.30
C LEU A 19 -19.91 -20.78 24.30
N LEU A 20 -18.61 -20.58 24.57
CA LEU A 20 -17.64 -21.68 24.69
C LEU A 20 -17.92 -22.55 25.93
N GLU A 21 -18.32 -21.92 27.05
CA GLU A 21 -18.74 -22.64 28.25
C GLU A 21 -19.96 -23.53 27.99
N ASN A 22 -20.97 -23.01 27.30
CA ASN A 22 -22.14 -23.77 26.90
C ASN A 22 -21.81 -24.94 25.96
N MET A 23 -20.69 -24.88 25.26
CA MET A 23 -20.16 -25.98 24.44
C MET A 23 -19.32 -27.00 25.23
N GLY A 24 -19.14 -26.79 26.54
CA GLY A 24 -18.41 -27.69 27.43
C GLY A 24 -16.91 -27.42 27.53
N GLU A 25 -16.42 -26.31 26.99
CA GLU A 25 -15.00 -25.96 27.11
C GLU A 25 -14.65 -25.57 28.55
N GLU A 26 -13.55 -26.09 29.08
CA GLU A 26 -13.08 -25.75 30.43
C GLU A 26 -12.54 -24.32 30.50
N TYR A 27 -12.69 -23.67 31.66
CA TYR A 27 -12.28 -22.27 31.87
C TYR A 27 -10.87 -21.96 31.36
N PHE A 28 -9.89 -22.80 31.70
CA PHE A 28 -8.50 -22.63 31.25
C PHE A 28 -8.37 -22.66 29.72
N HIS A 29 -9.06 -23.60 29.06
CA HIS A 29 -9.02 -23.75 27.61
C HIS A 29 -9.70 -22.55 26.92
N ARG A 30 -10.87 -22.12 27.41
CA ARG A 30 -11.59 -20.93 26.91
C ARG A 30 -10.74 -19.67 27.01
N GLU A 31 -10.15 -19.41 28.18
CA GLU A 31 -9.32 -18.23 28.41
C GLU A 31 -8.08 -18.22 27.50
N PHE A 32 -7.45 -19.38 27.29
CA PHE A 32 -6.35 -19.52 26.35
C PHE A 32 -6.78 -19.19 24.90
N MET A 33 -7.90 -19.75 24.44
CA MET A 33 -8.43 -19.49 23.10
C MET A 33 -8.75 -18.01 22.87
N LEU A 34 -9.45 -17.37 23.82
CA LEU A 34 -9.83 -15.97 23.72
C LEU A 34 -8.61 -15.05 23.74
N THR A 35 -7.61 -15.35 24.58
CA THR A 35 -6.34 -14.62 24.61
C THR A 35 -5.58 -14.72 23.28
N ALA A 36 -5.56 -15.91 22.67
CA ALA A 36 -4.96 -16.09 21.35
C ALA A 36 -5.68 -15.26 20.26
N VAL A 37 -7.01 -15.14 20.35
CA VAL A 37 -7.79 -14.27 19.44
C VAL A 37 -7.49 -12.80 19.71
N ASP A 38 -7.38 -12.37 20.97
CA ASP A 38 -7.01 -11.00 21.33
C ASP A 38 -5.65 -10.59 20.79
N TYR A 39 -4.67 -11.49 20.91
CA TYR A 39 -3.35 -11.31 20.32
C TYR A 39 -3.43 -11.13 18.80
N LYS A 40 -4.17 -12.01 18.09
CA LYS A 40 -4.39 -11.90 16.64
C LYS A 40 -5.07 -10.59 16.24
N LYS A 41 -6.07 -10.12 17.02
CA LYS A 41 -6.73 -8.82 16.79
C LYS A 41 -5.75 -7.66 16.95
N GLY A 42 -4.83 -7.75 17.92
CA GLY A 42 -3.74 -6.78 18.10
C GLY A 42 -2.83 -6.71 16.88
N LEU A 43 -2.31 -7.86 16.43
CA LEU A 43 -1.47 -7.95 15.23
C LEU A 43 -2.16 -7.37 13.99
N GLU A 44 -3.41 -7.78 13.73
CA GLU A 44 -4.16 -7.29 12.57
C GLU A 44 -4.37 -5.78 12.59
N ARG A 45 -4.56 -5.19 13.78
CA ARG A 45 -4.64 -3.72 13.93
C ARG A 45 -3.32 -3.05 13.58
N THR A 46 -2.19 -3.59 14.05
CA THR A 46 -0.86 -3.07 13.73
C THR A 46 -0.57 -3.18 12.24
N GLU A 47 -0.81 -4.35 11.62
CA GLU A 47 -0.64 -4.55 10.18
C GLU A 47 -1.48 -3.58 9.35
N ASN A 48 -2.74 -3.35 9.73
CA ASN A 48 -3.61 -2.40 9.03
C ASN A 48 -3.10 -0.95 9.15
N ARG A 49 -2.52 -0.57 10.29
CA ARG A 49 -1.89 0.74 10.46
C ARG A 49 -0.63 0.87 9.59
N ILE A 50 0.23 -0.15 9.57
CA ILE A 50 1.42 -0.21 8.69
C ILE A 50 0.99 -0.04 7.22
N LYS A 51 -0.03 -0.78 6.77
CA LYS A 51 -0.59 -0.66 5.41
C LYS A 51 -1.08 0.76 5.12
N GLY A 52 -1.76 1.40 6.06
CA GLY A 52 -2.21 2.79 5.94
C GLY A 52 -1.04 3.76 5.77
N ILE A 53 -0.01 3.64 6.62
CA ILE A 53 1.21 4.47 6.57
C ILE A 53 1.95 4.27 5.24
N ARG A 54 2.14 3.02 4.80
CA ARG A 54 2.73 2.69 3.49
C ARG A 54 2.00 3.39 2.34
N ASN A 55 0.68 3.37 2.34
CA ASN A 55 -0.11 4.01 1.27
C ASN A 55 0.10 5.53 1.24
N LEU A 56 0.24 6.17 2.40
CA LEU A 56 0.52 7.61 2.48
C LEU A 56 1.93 7.94 1.97
N TYR A 57 2.93 7.11 2.31
CA TYR A 57 4.29 7.24 1.80
C TYR A 57 4.38 7.05 0.28
N LYS A 58 3.75 5.98 -0.25
CA LYS A 58 3.72 5.71 -1.69
C LYS A 58 3.10 6.84 -2.49
N ARG A 59 2.08 7.50 -1.95
CA ARG A 59 1.40 8.65 -2.56
C ARG A 59 2.12 9.98 -2.35
N ARG A 60 3.32 9.99 -1.76
CA ARG A 60 4.12 11.18 -1.41
C ARG A 60 3.39 12.14 -0.46
N VAL A 61 2.38 11.66 0.27
CA VAL A 61 1.71 12.44 1.34
C VAL A 61 2.62 12.50 2.55
N TYR A 62 3.31 11.40 2.86
CA TYR A 62 4.41 11.37 3.84
C TYR A 62 5.75 11.29 3.12
N ASP A 63 6.73 12.03 3.65
CA ASP A 63 8.15 11.84 3.35
C ASP A 63 8.74 10.71 4.21
N GLU A 64 10.02 10.42 4.01
CA GLU A 64 10.70 9.34 4.73
C GLU A 64 10.69 9.54 6.25
N ASN A 65 11.02 10.75 6.72
CA ASN A 65 11.10 11.07 8.15
C ASN A 65 9.74 10.93 8.82
N LYS A 66 8.69 11.51 8.22
CA LYS A 66 7.32 11.42 8.72
C LYS A 66 6.82 9.97 8.75
N THR A 67 7.18 9.19 7.73
CA THR A 67 6.77 7.77 7.66
C THR A 67 7.43 6.96 8.78
N ARG A 68 8.73 7.17 9.03
CA ARG A 68 9.46 6.55 10.14
C ARG A 68 8.86 6.93 11.49
N ASP A 69 8.56 8.20 11.71
CA ASP A 69 7.95 8.69 12.96
C ASP A 69 6.59 8.03 13.23
N GLU A 70 5.73 7.90 12.21
CA GLU A 70 4.43 7.24 12.38
C GLU A 70 4.55 5.73 12.60
N LEU A 71 5.58 5.07 12.04
CA LEU A 71 5.86 3.65 12.29
C LEU A 71 6.38 3.41 13.71
N LEU A 72 7.28 4.26 14.21
CA LEU A 72 7.81 4.14 15.57
C LEU A 72 6.73 4.33 16.64
N LYS A 73 5.67 5.09 16.37
CA LYS A 73 4.49 5.20 17.26
C LYS A 73 3.67 3.91 17.36
N LEU A 74 3.95 2.92 16.53
CA LEU A 74 3.35 1.58 16.63
C LEU A 74 4.20 0.64 17.50
N ASP A 75 5.20 1.18 18.21
CA ASP A 75 6.15 0.44 19.04
C ASP A 75 6.95 -0.61 18.25
N LEU A 76 7.12 -0.39 16.94
CA LEU A 76 7.94 -1.26 16.09
C LEU A 76 9.42 -1.08 16.41
N PRO A 77 10.21 -2.17 16.45
CA PRO A 77 11.66 -2.11 16.53
C PRO A 77 12.27 -1.28 15.39
N ALA A 78 13.32 -0.52 15.69
CA ALA A 78 13.95 0.37 14.71
C ALA A 78 14.47 -0.36 13.45
N ASN A 79 14.95 -1.59 13.59
CA ASN A 79 15.36 -2.43 12.46
C ASN A 79 14.17 -2.79 11.56
N GLU A 80 13.01 -3.13 12.13
CA GLU A 80 11.81 -3.42 11.34
C GLU A 80 11.34 -2.18 10.56
N VAL A 81 11.41 -1.00 11.18
CA VAL A 81 11.13 0.26 10.48
C VAL A 81 12.10 0.46 9.30
N ASN A 82 13.38 0.18 9.47
CA ASN A 82 14.37 0.30 8.39
C ASN A 82 14.05 -0.66 7.23
N ASP A 83 13.75 -1.92 7.52
CA ASP A 83 13.44 -2.94 6.51
C ASP A 83 12.18 -2.54 5.71
N LEU A 84 11.13 -2.05 6.39
CA LEU A 84 9.92 -1.55 5.74
C LEU A 84 10.21 -0.35 4.83
N MET A 85 11.00 0.62 5.31
CA MET A 85 11.34 1.82 4.53
C MET A 85 12.19 1.49 3.31
N GLU A 86 13.14 0.56 3.44
CA GLU A 86 13.93 0.08 2.31
C GLU A 86 13.05 -0.59 1.26
N GLN A 87 12.18 -1.52 1.69
CA GLN A 87 11.23 -2.18 0.79
C GLN A 87 10.39 -1.14 0.03
N TRP A 88 9.82 -0.16 0.74
CA TRP A 88 8.91 0.80 0.13
C TRP A 88 9.62 1.82 -0.74
N TYR A 89 10.89 2.14 -0.46
CA TYR A 89 11.71 2.97 -1.33
C TYR A 89 11.80 2.37 -2.75
N TYR A 90 12.03 1.06 -2.85
CA TYR A 90 12.08 0.38 -4.15
C TYR A 90 10.71 0.33 -4.83
N GLU A 91 9.62 0.14 -4.09
CA GLU A 91 8.28 0.20 -4.66
C GLU A 91 7.94 1.56 -5.27
N VAL A 92 8.42 2.62 -4.61
CA VAL A 92 8.27 4.01 -5.04
C VAL A 92 9.12 4.30 -6.27
N LYS A 93 10.36 3.80 -6.31
CA LYS A 93 11.26 3.95 -7.45
C LYS A 93 10.84 3.14 -8.67
N ALA A 94 10.19 1.99 -8.46
CA ALA A 94 9.63 1.17 -9.53
C ALA A 94 8.35 1.76 -10.14
N GLU A 95 7.75 2.79 -9.53
CA GLU A 95 6.56 3.43 -10.04
C GLU A 95 6.90 4.22 -11.31
N VAL A 96 6.32 3.81 -12.44
CA VAL A 96 6.49 4.52 -13.72
C VAL A 96 5.96 5.94 -13.54
N PRO A 97 6.74 6.98 -13.92
CA PRO A 97 6.28 8.36 -13.84
C PRO A 97 4.92 8.52 -14.51
N ARG A 98 4.06 9.38 -13.94
CA ARG A 98 2.84 9.77 -14.65
C ARG A 98 3.24 10.54 -15.91
N VAL A 99 3.02 9.90 -17.04
CA VAL A 99 3.23 10.46 -18.37
C VAL A 99 1.91 10.88 -18.99
N TRP A 100 1.95 11.83 -19.92
CA TRP A 100 0.82 12.15 -20.78
C TRP A 100 0.47 10.95 -21.67
N THR A 101 -0.80 10.86 -22.11
CA THR A 101 -1.16 9.86 -23.11
C THR A 101 -0.49 10.18 -24.45
N THR A 102 -0.34 9.17 -25.32
CA THR A 102 0.19 9.36 -26.69
C THR A 102 -0.49 10.53 -27.41
N ALA A 103 -1.82 10.59 -27.36
CA ALA A 103 -2.60 11.66 -27.99
C ALA A 103 -2.34 13.04 -27.37
N GLN A 104 -2.25 13.12 -26.03
CA GLN A 104 -1.91 14.37 -25.33
C GLN A 104 -0.51 14.84 -25.72
N THR A 105 0.49 13.95 -25.62
CA THR A 105 1.88 14.25 -26.00
C THR A 105 1.97 14.79 -27.42
N LEU A 106 1.35 14.11 -28.39
CA LEU A 106 1.35 14.53 -29.78
C LEU A 106 0.64 15.87 -29.99
N SER A 107 -0.50 16.08 -29.31
CA SER A 107 -1.20 17.37 -29.37
C SER A 107 -0.36 18.53 -28.81
N PHE A 108 0.42 18.29 -27.75
CA PHE A 108 1.28 19.30 -27.15
C PHE A 108 2.51 19.60 -27.99
N ILE A 109 3.08 18.60 -28.67
CA ILE A 109 4.15 18.83 -29.67
C ILE A 109 3.59 19.69 -30.81
N LYS A 110 2.43 19.32 -31.37
CA LYS A 110 1.81 20.03 -32.50
C LYS A 110 1.44 21.47 -32.15
N ALA A 111 0.99 21.70 -30.91
CA ALA A 111 0.66 23.02 -30.40
C ALA A 111 1.90 23.80 -29.88
N GLU A 112 3.11 23.25 -30.04
CA GLU A 112 4.38 23.83 -29.57
C GLU A 112 4.40 24.14 -28.06
N LEU A 113 3.56 23.46 -27.27
CA LEU A 113 3.52 23.59 -25.81
C LEU A 113 4.68 22.83 -25.15
N ILE A 114 5.27 21.87 -25.86
CA ILE A 114 6.50 21.15 -25.48
C ILE A 114 7.39 20.99 -26.72
N THR A 115 8.70 20.80 -26.52
CA THR A 115 9.62 20.52 -27.62
C THR A 115 9.45 19.11 -28.17
N LYS A 116 9.85 18.88 -29.43
CA LYS A 116 9.85 17.54 -30.06
C LYS A 116 10.68 16.55 -29.23
N GLU A 117 11.85 16.94 -28.74
CA GLU A 117 12.75 16.10 -27.92
C GLU A 117 12.10 15.70 -26.59
N ARG A 118 11.38 16.64 -25.95
CA ARG A 118 10.64 16.34 -24.73
C ARG A 118 9.51 15.35 -24.99
N GLY A 119 8.80 15.51 -26.10
CA GLY A 119 7.77 14.59 -26.56
C GLY A 119 8.30 13.19 -26.88
N ILE A 120 9.46 13.09 -27.53
CA ILE A 120 10.15 11.81 -27.78
C ILE A 120 10.48 11.10 -26.46
N THR A 121 11.02 11.82 -25.49
CA THR A 121 11.33 11.25 -24.16
C THR A 121 10.07 10.74 -23.47
N GLU A 122 8.96 11.47 -23.61
CA GLU A 122 7.67 11.04 -23.08
C GLU A 122 7.18 9.74 -23.75
N LEU A 123 7.22 9.66 -25.09
CA LEU A 123 6.82 8.46 -25.84
C LEU A 123 7.71 7.25 -25.55
N LYS A 124 9.02 7.45 -25.34
CA LYS A 124 9.93 6.39 -24.88
C LYS A 124 9.57 5.91 -23.47
N THR A 125 9.19 6.82 -22.59
CA THR A 125 8.75 6.49 -21.22
C THR A 125 7.43 5.70 -21.22
N ILE A 126 6.54 5.94 -22.20
CA ILE A 126 5.33 5.14 -22.43
C ILE A 126 5.67 3.73 -22.95
N GLY A 127 6.82 3.56 -23.61
CA GLY A 127 7.34 2.26 -24.07
C GLY A 127 7.39 2.09 -25.59
N TYR A 128 7.27 3.17 -26.37
CA TYR A 128 7.44 3.10 -27.83
C TYR A 128 8.93 3.03 -28.22
N ASP A 129 9.22 2.26 -29.27
CA ASP A 129 10.51 2.25 -29.94
C ASP A 129 10.68 3.45 -30.89
N ASP A 130 11.89 3.59 -31.45
CA ASP A 130 12.22 4.72 -32.32
C ASP A 130 11.42 4.73 -33.64
N GLU A 131 11.02 3.55 -34.15
CA GLU A 131 10.22 3.43 -35.39
C GLU A 131 8.80 3.99 -35.18
N HIS A 132 8.12 3.55 -34.13
CA HIS A 132 6.78 4.02 -33.82
C HIS A 132 6.77 5.52 -33.50
N ILE A 133 7.80 6.02 -32.80
CA ILE A 133 7.95 7.44 -32.50
C ILE A 133 8.07 8.26 -33.78
N ASP A 134 8.91 7.85 -34.73
CA ASP A 134 9.05 8.54 -36.03
C ASP A 134 7.73 8.62 -36.79
N ILE A 135 6.97 7.52 -36.84
CA ILE A 135 5.64 7.51 -37.48
C ILE A 135 4.68 8.50 -36.81
N TYR A 136 4.63 8.52 -35.47
CA TYR A 136 3.77 9.45 -34.75
C TYR A 136 4.16 10.91 -34.97
N LEU A 137 5.46 11.22 -34.99
CA LEU A 137 5.93 12.59 -35.23
C LEU A 137 5.57 13.08 -36.63
N ARG A 138 5.71 12.23 -37.66
CA ARG A 138 5.28 12.57 -39.03
C ARG A 138 3.78 12.78 -39.16
N SER A 139 2.98 12.16 -38.30
CA SER A 139 1.51 12.28 -38.34
C SER A 139 0.98 13.64 -37.85
N ILE A 140 1.81 14.41 -37.14
CA ILE A 140 1.42 15.71 -36.57
C ILE A 140 2.06 16.92 -37.24
N GLU A 141 3.02 16.69 -38.13
CA GLU A 141 3.56 17.70 -39.07
C GLU A 141 2.52 18.12 -40.10
#